data_AF-A0A954XJ27-F1
#
_entry.id   AF-A0A954XJ27-F1
#
_cell.length_a   1.000
_cell.length_b   1.000
_cell.length_c   1.000
_cell.angle_alpha   90.00
_cell.angle_beta   90.00
_cell.angle_gamma   90.00
#
_symmetry.space_group_name_H-M   'P 1'
#
loop_
_entity.id
_entity.type
_entity.pdbx_description
1 polymer ?
#
loop_
_entity_poly.entity_id
_entity_poly.type
_entity_poly.pdbx_seq_one_letter_code
_entity_poly.pdbx_strand_id
1 'polypeptide(L)' 'MISKIDREDADYLPARMLNEFTYCPRLFYYEHVEGVFVHNQETVEGDIAHRRVDAKTDDLPPPEQLAESDQPVRS' A
#
# COMPACT_ATOMS: atom_id res chain seq x y z
N MET A 1 9.83 5.40 6.22
CA MET A 1 11.01 5.67 5.36
C MET A 1 10.60 5.30 3.95
N ILE A 2 10.38 6.29 3.07
CA ILE A 2 9.97 6.05 1.67
C ILE A 2 11.20 5.50 0.95
N SER A 3 11.37 4.19 1.04
CA SER A 3 12.50 3.48 0.46
C SER A 3 12.11 3.04 -0.94
N LYS A 4 12.61 3.79 -1.93
CA LYS A 4 12.64 3.49 -3.38
C LYS A 4 11.28 3.35 -4.07
N ILE A 5 10.87 4.43 -4.74
CA ILE A 5 9.92 4.38 -5.86
C ILE A 5 10.80 4.12 -7.10
N ASP A 6 10.68 2.96 -7.72
CA ASP A 6 11.30 2.70 -9.01
C ASP A 6 10.57 3.52 -10.09
N ARG A 7 11.26 3.84 -11.19
CA ARG A 7 10.76 4.83 -12.18
C ARG A 7 9.40 4.47 -12.79
N GLU A 8 9.02 3.19 -12.80
CA GLU A 8 7.71 2.70 -13.27
C GLU A 8 6.60 2.91 -12.23
N ASP A 9 6.91 2.89 -10.92
CA ASP A 9 5.95 3.18 -9.85
C ASP A 9 5.64 4.69 -9.73
N ALA A 10 6.49 5.55 -10.31
CA ALA A 10 6.30 6.99 -10.29
C ALA A 10 5.13 7.47 -11.16
N ASP A 11 4.66 6.64 -12.11
CA ASP A 11 3.51 6.98 -12.96
C ASP A 11 2.19 6.86 -12.20
N TYR A 12 2.16 6.09 -11.10
CA TYR A 12 0.95 5.83 -10.34
C TYR A 12 0.98 6.48 -8.96
N LEU A 13 -0.11 7.17 -8.64
CA LEU A 13 -0.33 7.66 -7.29
C LEU A 13 -0.75 6.48 -6.40
N PRO A 14 -0.12 6.27 -5.22
CA PRO A 14 -0.54 5.21 -4.30
C PRO A 14 -2.01 5.36 -3.91
N ALA A 15 -2.74 4.24 -3.85
CA ALA A 15 -4.17 4.24 -3.57
C ALA A 15 -4.52 4.95 -2.25
N ARG A 16 -3.64 4.85 -1.25
CA ARG A 16 -3.73 5.60 0.00
C ARG A 16 -3.93 7.09 -0.29
N MET A 17 -3.01 7.71 -1.04
CA MET A 17 -2.94 9.16 -1.28
C MET A 17 -4.20 9.75 -1.94
N LEU A 18 -5.01 8.95 -2.64
CA LEU A 18 -6.34 9.35 -3.13
C LEU A 18 -7.29 9.66 -1.97
N ASN A 19 -7.23 8.86 -0.90
CA ASN A 19 -8.03 9.06 0.31
C ASN A 19 -7.57 10.33 1.04
N GLU A 20 -6.27 10.56 1.21
CA GLU A 20 -5.79 11.80 1.88
C GLU A 20 -6.15 13.04 1.07
N PHE A 21 -6.03 13.02 -0.26
CA PHE A 21 -6.40 14.18 -1.09
C PHE A 21 -7.90 14.48 -0.98
N THR A 22 -8.73 13.45 -1.05
CA THR A 22 -10.20 13.57 -0.92
C THR A 22 -10.60 14.06 0.46
N TYR A 23 -9.91 13.60 1.51
CA TYR A 23 -10.17 14.01 2.89
C TYR A 23 -9.71 15.44 3.16
N CYS A 24 -8.45 15.77 2.84
CA CYS A 24 -7.86 17.09 3.03
C CYS A 24 -6.64 17.30 2.10
N PRO A 25 -6.74 18.16 1.08
CA PRO A 25 -5.64 18.43 0.15
C PRO A 25 -4.35 18.92 0.83
N ARG A 26 -4.47 19.60 1.98
CA ARG A 26 -3.32 20.04 2.77
C ARG A 26 -2.59 18.86 3.43
N LEU A 27 -3.33 17.87 3.94
CA LEU A 27 -2.72 16.66 4.50
C LEU A 27 -1.99 15.87 3.41
N PHE A 28 -2.62 15.70 2.25
CA PHE A 28 -1.98 15.11 1.07
C PHE A 28 -0.67 15.83 0.71
N TYR A 29 -0.66 17.17 0.68
CA TYR A 29 0.54 17.91 0.38
C TYR A 29 1.67 17.59 1.37
N TYR A 30 1.38 17.54 2.67
CA TYR A 30 2.37 17.18 3.67
C TYR A 30 2.86 15.74 3.53
N GLU A 31 1.96 14.76 3.43
CA GLU A 31 2.35 13.35 3.43
C GLU A 31 2.97 12.90 2.10
N HIS A 32 2.44 13.36 0.97
CA HIS A 32 2.86 12.92 -0.37
C HIS A 32 3.97 13.79 -0.96
N VAL A 33 3.77 15.11 -0.98
CA VAL A 33 4.68 16.04 -1.68
C VAL A 33 5.90 16.37 -0.83
N GLU A 34 5.69 16.68 0.45
CA GLU A 34 6.78 17.00 1.39
C GLU A 34 7.33 15.75 2.10
N GLY A 35 6.67 14.59 1.98
CA GLY A 35 7.09 13.34 2.62
C GLY A 35 7.00 13.35 4.16
N VAL A 36 6.20 14.25 4.72
CA VAL A 36 6.01 14.41 6.17
C VAL A 36 4.91 13.47 6.64
N PHE A 37 5.32 12.34 7.23
CA PHE A 37 4.41 11.38 7.85
C PHE A 37 4.74 11.18 9.33
N VAL A 38 3.73 11.33 10.20
CA VAL A 38 3.89 11.13 11.65
C VAL A 38 3.11 9.89 12.06
N HIS A 39 3.83 8.89 12.57
CA HIS A 39 3.23 7.66 13.07
C HIS A 39 2.41 7.92 14.34
N ASN A 40 1.20 7.38 14.37
CA ASN A 40 0.39 7.22 15.57
C ASN A 40 0.42 5.75 16.05
N GLN A 41 -0.23 5.47 17.18
CA GLN A 41 -0.28 4.11 17.75
C GLN A 41 -0.78 3.07 16.73
N GLU A 42 -1.92 3.31 16.09
CA GLU A 42 -2.53 2.40 15.11
C GLU A 42 -1.59 2.07 13.95
N THR A 43 -0.87 3.08 13.42
CA THR A 43 0.06 2.88 12.30
C THR A 43 1.29 2.07 12.72
N VAL A 44 1.74 2.18 13.97
CA VAL A 44 2.86 1.39 14.50
C VAL A 44 2.41 -0.05 14.74
N GLU A 45 1.24 -0.24 15.33
CA GLU A 45 0.67 -1.57 15.55
C GLU A 45 0.41 -2.31 14.23
N GLY A 46 -0.11 -1.62 13.22
CA GLY A 46 -0.28 -2.16 11.87
C GLY A 46 1.03 -2.61 11.23
N ASP A 47 2.10 -1.80 11.31
CA ASP A 47 3.42 -2.16 10.79
C ASP A 47 3.98 -3.43 11.45
N ILE A 48 3.83 -3.55 12.78
CA ILE A 48 4.29 -4.73 13.52
C ILE A 48 3.49 -5.97 13.11
N ALA A 49 2.17 -5.84 12.97
CA ALA A 49 1.29 -6.94 12.59
C ALA A 49 1.57 -7.45 11.16
N HIS A 50 1.85 -6.54 10.23
CA HIS A 50 2.06 -6.87 8.81
C HIS A 50 3.48 -7.37 8.52
N ARG A 51 4.48 -7.02 9.33
CA ARG A 51 5.90 -7.37 9.14
C ARG A 51 6.17 -8.81 8.70
N ARG A 52 5.46 -9.80 9.26
CA ARG A 52 5.64 -11.22 8.91
C ARG A 52 5.06 -11.56 7.55
N VAL A 53 3.90 -11.00 7.22
CA VAL A 53 3.20 -11.26 5.95
C VAL A 53 3.95 -10.59 4.82
N ASP A 54 4.38 -9.36 5.01
CA ASP A 54 5.11 -8.57 4.00
C ASP A 54 6.50 -9.15 3.69
N ALA A 55 7.11 -9.90 4.62
CA ALA A 55 8.37 -10.60 4.38
C ALA A 55 8.25 -11.76 3.38
N LYS A 56 7.03 -12.23 3.09
CA LYS A 56 6.78 -13.32 2.16
C LYS A 56 6.26 -12.74 0.84
N THR A 57 7.12 -12.69 -0.17
CA THR A 57 6.73 -12.48 -1.57
C THR A 57 6.62 -13.84 -2.25
N ASP A 58 5.44 -14.45 -2.22
CA ASP A 58 5.10 -15.48 -3.21
C ASP A 58 4.68 -14.76 -4.49
N ASP A 59 5.12 -15.27 -5.64
CA ASP A 59 4.65 -14.76 -6.92
C ASP A 59 3.14 -14.97 -7.05
N LEU A 60 2.46 -13.99 -7.65
CA LEU A 60 1.06 -14.16 -8.02
C LEU A 60 0.94 -15.34 -9.00
N PRO A 61 -0.10 -16.18 -8.87
CA PRO A 61 -0.33 -17.25 -9.84
C PRO A 61 -0.51 -16.63 -11.23
N PRO A 62 -0.01 -17.30 -12.29
CA PRO A 62 -0.18 -16.82 -13.65
C PRO A 62 -1.67 -16.74 -14.02
N PRO A 63 -2.07 -15.81 -14.91
CA PRO A 63 -3.47 -15.51 -15.19
C PRO A 63 -4.25 -16.72 -15.70
N GLU A 64 -3.60 -17.67 -16.36
CA GLU A 64 -4.21 -18.92 -16.83
C GLU A 64 -4.70 -19.82 -15.67
N GLN A 65 -4.09 -19.71 -14.49
CA GLN A 65 -4.46 -20.50 -13.29
C GLN A 65 -5.58 -19.84 -12.47
N LEU A 66 -5.89 -18.57 -12.70
CA LEU A 66 -6.95 -17.84 -11.99
C LEU A 66 -8.35 -18.15 -12.55
N ALA A 67 -8.45 -18.67 -13.78
CA ALA A 67 -9.71 -18.91 -14.47
C ALA A 67 -10.48 -20.17 -13.99
N GLU A 68 -9.83 -21.07 -13.24
CA GLU A 68 -10.41 -22.36 -12.82
C GLU A 68 -10.82 -22.42 -11.34
N SER A 69 -10.45 -21.43 -10.52
CA SER A 69 -10.70 -21.50 -9.08
C SER A 69 -12.01 -20.80 -8.71
N ASP A 70 -13.10 -21.55 -8.58
CA ASP A 70 -14.32 -21.15 -7.85
C ASP A 70 -14.07 -21.12 -6.32
N GLN A 71 -12.86 -20.70 -5.93
CA GLN A 71 -12.43 -20.74 -4.55
C GLN A 71 -13.12 -19.59 -3.82
N PRO A 72 -13.87 -19.85 -2.74
CA PRO A 72 -14.54 -18.80 -2.02
C PRO A 72 -13.50 -17.81 -1.51
N VAL A 73 -13.60 -16.56 -1.94
CA VAL A 73 -12.85 -15.44 -1.37
C VAL A 73 -13.21 -15.42 0.11
N ARG A 74 -12.28 -15.86 0.96
CA ARG A 74 -12.48 -15.81 2.41
C ARG A 74 -12.54 -14.33 2.82
N SER A 75 -13.75 -13.89 3.16
CA SER A 75 -14.02 -12.59 3.79
C SER A 75 -13.49 -12.54 5.21
#